data_AF-A0A3D2MY26-F1
#
_entry.id   AF-A0A3D2MY26-F1
#
_cell.length_a   1.000
_cell.length_b   1.000
_cell.length_c   1.000
_cell.angle_alpha   90.00
_cell.angle_beta   90.00
_cell.angle_gamma   90.00
#
_symmetry.space_group_name_H-M   'P 1'
#
loop_
_entity.id
_entity.type
_entity.pdbx_description
1 polymer ?
#
loop_
_entity_poly.entity_id
_entity_poly.type
_entity_poly.pdbx_seq_one_letter_code
_entity_poly.pdbx_strand_id
1 'polypeptide(L)' 'MRTVYCRRYQQDLEGLDRPPLPGAKGQAIFESVSKRAWSDWQALQTMLINEKHLNMMDPEARQYLSA' A
#
# COMPACT_ATOMS: atom_id res chain seq x y z
N MET A 1 -12.11 5.11 16.89
CA MET A 1 -10.74 5.30 16.36
C MET A 1 -9.96 4.02 16.61
N ARG A 2 -9.50 3.36 15.54
CA ARG A 2 -8.60 2.21 15.65
C ARG A 2 -7.18 2.74 15.53
N THR A 3 -6.34 2.41 16.49
CA THR A 3 -4.93 2.77 16.48
C THR A 3 -4.14 1.52 16.14
N VAL A 4 -3.19 1.64 15.21
CA VAL A 4 -2.29 0.55 14.83
C VAL A 4 -0.86 1.02 14.98
N TYR A 5 -0.01 0.11 15.43
CA TYR A 5 1.42 0.35 15.44
C TYR A 5 1.95 0.31 14.01
N CYS A 6 2.18 1.47 13.42
CA CYS A 6 2.57 1.54 12.03
C CYS A 6 4.02 1.07 11.87
N ARG A 7 4.24 -0.05 11.16
CA ARG A 7 5.58 -0.57 10.89
C ARG A 7 6.48 0.43 10.13
N ARG A 8 5.90 1.32 9.33
CA ARG A 8 6.63 2.32 8.54
C ARG A 8 7.16 3.48 9.39
N TYR A 9 6.31 4.03 10.27
CA TYR A 9 6.66 5.20 11.11
C TYR A 9 7.03 4.83 12.54
N GLN A 10 6.93 3.55 12.89
CA GLN A 10 7.25 2.98 14.21
C GLN A 10 6.54 3.70 15.36
N GLN A 11 5.30 4.13 15.12
CA GLN A 11 4.49 4.87 16.08
C GLN A 11 3.02 4.50 15.92
N ASP A 12 2.25 4.73 16.98
CA ASP A 12 0.82 4.50 17.02
C ASP A 12 0.08 5.57 16.22
N LEU A 13 -0.57 5.15 15.14
CA LEU A 13 -1.29 6.03 14.22
C LEU A 13 -2.68 5.48 13.95
N GLU A 14 -3.54 6.31 13.39
CA GLU A 14 -4.87 5.89 12.94
C GLU A 14 -4.75 4.75 11.92
N GLY A 15 -5.35 3.60 12.24
CA GLY A 15 -5.42 2.45 11.38
C GLY A 15 -6.37 2.64 10.21
N LEU A 16 -6.27 1.74 9.24
CA LEU A 16 -7.22 1.69 8.14
C LEU A 16 -8.61 1.31 8.67
N ASP A 17 -9.66 1.89 8.04
CA ASP A 17 -11.06 1.60 8.36
C ASP A 17 -11.51 0.22 7.85
N ARG A 18 -10.90 -0.23 6.74
CA ARG A 18 -11.12 -1.56 6.14
C ARG A 18 -9.84 -2.07 5.45
N PRO A 19 -9.69 -3.39 5.27
CA PRO A 19 -8.57 -3.94 4.51
C PRO A 19 -8.60 -3.43 3.06
N PRO A 20 -7.47 -2.90 2.53
CA PRO A 20 -7.44 -2.35 1.18
C PRO A 20 -7.38 -3.42 0.08
N LEU A 21 -6.99 -4.64 0.44
CA LEU A 21 -6.87 -5.78 -0.46
C LEU A 21 -7.61 -6.99 0.12
N PRO A 22 -8.18 -7.86 -0.71
CA PRO A 22 -8.71 -9.14 -0.26
C PRO A 22 -7.56 -10.12 0.09
N GLY A 23 -7.80 -10.99 1.07
CA GLY A 23 -6.88 -12.07 1.47
C GLY A 23 -5.88 -11.70 2.57
N ALA A 24 -4.99 -12.64 2.90
CA ALA A 24 -4.06 -12.52 4.03
C ALA A 24 -3.12 -11.30 3.94
N LYS A 25 -2.72 -10.89 2.73
CA LYS A 25 -1.89 -9.69 2.51
C LYS A 25 -2.61 -8.41 2.94
N GLY A 26 -3.89 -8.28 2.59
CA GLY A 26 -4.71 -7.12 2.98
C GLY A 26 -4.96 -7.07 4.48
N GLN A 27 -5.14 -8.23 5.12
CA GLN A 27 -5.24 -8.36 6.57
C GLN A 27 -3.95 -7.87 7.26
N ALA A 28 -2.78 -8.31 6.78
CA ALA A 28 -1.49 -7.88 7.35
C ALA A 28 -1.27 -6.37 7.21
N ILE A 29 -1.63 -5.79 6.07
CA ILE A 29 -1.59 -4.33 5.87
C ILE A 29 -2.54 -3.64 6.83
N PHE A 30 -3.77 -4.13 6.94
CA PHE A 30 -4.77 -3.57 7.85
C PHE A 30 -4.33 -3.61 9.31
N GLU A 31 -3.54 -4.59 9.74
CA GLU A 31 -3.05 -4.73 11.12
C GLU A 31 -1.75 -3.97 11.42
N SER A 32 -0.89 -3.75 10.42
CA SER A 32 0.46 -3.18 10.62
C SER A 32 0.70 -1.83 9.95
N VAL A 33 -0.25 -1.33 9.15
CA VAL A 33 -0.12 -0.10 8.37
C VAL A 33 -1.21 0.89 8.76
N SER A 34 -0.80 2.13 9.01
CA SER A 34 -1.71 3.23 9.31
C SER A 34 -2.29 3.84 8.05
N LYS A 35 -3.43 4.53 8.20
CA LYS A 35 -4.09 5.28 7.13
C LYS A 35 -3.16 6.28 6.46
N ARG A 36 -2.30 6.95 7.25
CA ARG A 36 -1.26 7.85 6.74
C ARG A 36 -0.24 7.11 5.87
N ALA A 37 0.33 6.01 6.37
CA ALA A 37 1.32 5.24 5.62
C ALA A 37 0.74 4.67 4.32
N TRP A 38 -0.53 4.26 4.36
CA TRP A 38 -1.24 3.78 3.18
C TRP A 38 -1.41 4.87 2.11
N SER A 39 -1.81 6.07 2.51
CA SER A 39 -1.92 7.22 1.60
C SER A 39 -0.58 7.56 0.94
N ASP A 40 0.51 7.59 1.70
CA ASP A 40 1.86 7.84 1.18
C ASP A 40 2.30 6.74 0.20
N TRP A 41 1.96 5.48 0.50
CA TRP A 41 2.24 4.35 -0.39
C TRP A 41 1.45 4.47 -1.71
N GLN A 42 0.18 4.86 -1.66
CA GLN A 42 -0.63 5.08 -2.87
C GLN A 42 -0.05 6.20 -3.73
N ALA A 43 0.35 7.33 -3.12
CA ALA A 43 0.96 8.44 -3.83
C ALA A 43 2.28 8.02 -4.51
N LEU A 44 3.12 7.29 -3.79
CA LEU A 44 4.36 6.73 -4.34
C LEU A 44 4.07 5.78 -5.51
N GLN A 45 3.06 4.91 -5.38
CA GLN A 45 2.67 3.99 -6.45
C GLN A 45 2.24 4.78 -7.69
N THR A 46 1.41 5.81 -7.55
CA THR A 46 0.99 6.68 -8.66
C THR A 46 2.18 7.38 -9.31
N MET A 47 3.11 7.92 -8.52
CA MET A 47 4.33 8.53 -9.03
C MET A 47 5.17 7.53 -9.84
N LEU A 48 5.40 6.32 -9.31
CA LEU A 48 6.17 5.28 -10.00
C LEU A 48 5.50 4.80 -11.29
N ILE A 49 4.17 4.67 -11.33
CA ILE A 49 3.42 4.31 -12.55
C ILE A 49 3.62 5.38 -13.62
N ASN A 50 3.48 6.67 -13.25
CA ASN A 50 3.62 7.78 -14.17
C ASN A 50 5.07 7.93 -14.65
N GLU A 51 6.04 7.87 -13.75
CA GLU A 51 7.46 8.13 -14.02
C GLU A 51 8.12 7.01 -14.84
N LYS A 52 7.68 5.76 -14.65
CA LYS A 52 8.13 4.63 -15.45
C LYS A 52 7.32 4.43 -16.73
N HIS A 53 6.31 5.28 -17.00
CA HIS A 53 5.34 5.06 -18.07
C HIS A 53 4.88 3.58 -18.14
N LEU A 54 4.65 2.98 -16.97
CA LEU A 54 4.30 1.56 -16.87
C LEU A 54 2.91 1.41 -17.46
N ASN A 55 2.87 0.99 -18.71
CA ASN A 55 1.64 0.67 -19.38
C ASN A 55 1.08 -0.58 -18.70
N MET A 56 0.00 -0.44 -17.91
CA MET A 56 -0.65 -1.56 -17.21
C MET A 56 -1.23 -2.62 -18.17
N MET A 57 -1.21 -2.34 -19.48
CA MET A 57 -1.54 -3.27 -20.55
C MET A 57 -0.35 -4.15 -20.97
N ASP A 58 0.88 -3.80 -20.57
CA ASP A 58 2.08 -4.51 -20.97
C ASP A 58 2.37 -5.67 -19.99
N PRO A 59 2.40 -6.93 -20.46
CA PRO A 59 2.64 -8.09 -19.61
C PRO A 59 4.03 -8.08 -18.92
N GLU A 60 5.05 -7.43 -19.50
CA GLU A 60 6.37 -7.30 -18.87
C GLU A 60 6.35 -6.35 -17.66
N ALA A 61 5.59 -5.25 -17.74
CA ALA A 61 5.36 -4.33 -16.64
C ALA A 61 4.61 -5.00 -15.46
N ARG A 62 3.72 -5.95 -15.77
CA ARG A 62 3.03 -6.77 -14.77
C ARG A 62 3.98 -7.71 -14.01
N GLN A 63 4.97 -8.28 -14.69
CA GLN A 63 5.99 -9.12 -14.02
C GLN A 63 6.85 -8.30 -13.05
N TYR A 64 7.18 -7.06 -13.41
CA TYR A 64 7.99 -6.20 -12.54
C TYR A 64 7.26 -5.76 -11.26
N LEU A 65 5.94 -5.61 -11.31
CA LEU A 65 5.12 -5.23 -10.14
C LEU A 65 4.69 -6.43 -9.26
N SER A 66 4.94 -7.66 -9.70
CA SER A 66 4.54 -8.88 -8.99
C SER A 66 5.70 -9.65 -8.33
N ALA A 67 6.94 -9.20 -8.52
CA ALA A 67 8.14 -9.75 -7.87
C ALA A 67 8.40 -9.11 -6.50
#